data_AF-A0A920T4M4-F1
#
_entry.id   AF-A0A920T4M4-F1
#
_cell.length_a   1.000
_cell.length_b   1.000
_cell.length_c   1.000
_cell.angle_alpha   90.00
_cell.angle_beta   90.00
_cell.angle_gamma   90.00
#
_symmetry.space_group_name_H-M   'P 1'
#
loop_
_entity.id
_entity.type
_entity.pdbx_description
1 polymer ?
#
loop_
_entity_poly.entity_id
_entity_poly.type
_entity_poly.pdbx_seq_one_letter_code
_entity_poly.pdbx_strand_id
1 'polypeptide(L)'
;MKLNDISYGFVRGLRLPSLNTSVNYSANGESGNELLDALKDNWSLGLNLSISLPIYNGRTLSIQQQQASLLRQQSEYSYITLLNDLKVQAELIRETLNNYSEIFPP
;
A
#
# COMPACT_ATOMS: atom_id res chain seq x y z
N MET A 1 1.82 11.05 1.63
CA MET A 1 1.08 10.99 2.91
C MET A 1 0.19 9.74 3.03
N LYS A 2 -0.88 9.56 2.23
CA LYS A 2 -1.84 8.45 2.41
C LYS A 2 -1.26 7.02 2.47
N LEU A 3 -0.25 6.68 1.67
CA LEU A 3 0.30 5.31 1.62
C LEU A 3 1.08 4.91 2.89
N ASN A 4 1.83 5.85 3.47
CA ASN A 4 2.63 5.58 4.66
C ASN A 4 1.77 5.48 5.92
N ASP A 5 0.67 6.25 6.00
CA ASP A 5 -0.31 6.12 7.08
C ASP A 5 -1.06 4.78 7.01
N ILE A 6 -1.40 4.31 5.81
CA ILE A 6 -2.00 2.97 5.59
C ILE A 6 -1.02 1.87 6.01
N SER A 7 0.25 1.98 5.62
CA SER A 7 1.28 1.02 6.01
C SER A 7 1.47 0.99 7.53
N TYR A 8 1.53 2.14 8.18
CA TYR A 8 1.61 2.24 9.64
C TYR A 8 0.39 1.60 10.33
N GLY A 9 -0.81 1.86 9.83
CA GLY A 9 -2.05 1.23 10.31
C GLY A 9 -2.03 -0.30 10.15
N PHE A 10 -1.61 -0.79 9.00
CA PHE A 10 -1.47 -2.22 8.71
C PHE A 10 -0.51 -2.91 9.68
N VAL A 11 0.68 -2.34 9.87
CA VAL A 11 1.69 -2.90 10.77
C VAL A 11 1.22 -2.88 12.24
N ARG A 12 0.42 -1.89 12.66
CA ARG A 12 -0.24 -1.94 13.97
C ARG A 12 -1.28 -3.06 14.06
N GLY A 13 -1.98 -3.34 12.97
CA GLY A 13 -2.97 -4.41 12.85
C GLY A 13 -2.38 -5.83 12.93
N LEU A 14 -1.10 -6.03 12.64
CA LEU A 14 -0.42 -7.34 12.73
C LEU A 14 -0.36 -7.95 14.14
N ARG A 15 -0.77 -7.21 15.19
CA ARG A 15 -0.97 -7.75 16.56
C ARG A 15 -2.28 -8.51 16.72
N LEU A 16 -3.21 -8.34 15.79
CA LEU A 16 -4.53 -8.95 15.84
C LEU A 16 -4.49 -10.33 15.18
N PRO A 17 -5.43 -11.23 15.53
CA PRO A 17 -5.62 -12.47 14.79
C PRO A 17 -5.91 -12.18 13.31
N SER A 18 -5.31 -12.95 12.41
CA SER A 18 -5.69 -12.96 11.01
C SER A 18 -6.72 -14.05 10.74
N LEU A 19 -7.72 -13.73 9.94
CA LEU A 19 -8.72 -14.67 9.42
C LEU A 19 -8.48 -14.81 7.92
N ASN A 20 -8.21 -16.03 7.48
CA ASN A 20 -8.04 -16.37 6.08
C ASN A 20 -9.18 -17.30 5.67
N THR A 21 -9.81 -16.98 4.55
CA THR A 21 -10.85 -17.81 3.93
C THR A 21 -10.42 -18.11 2.51
N SER A 22 -10.56 -19.36 2.08
CA SER A 22 -10.41 -19.72 0.67
C SER A 22 -11.54 -20.62 0.22
N VAL A 23 -11.95 -20.43 -1.03
CA VAL A 23 -12.99 -21.19 -1.71
C VAL A 23 -12.34 -21.90 -2.87
N ASN A 24 -12.52 -23.21 -2.93
CA ASN A 24 -11.99 -24.04 -4.00
C ASN A 24 -13.18 -24.68 -4.72
N TYR A 25 -13.25 -24.54 -6.03
CA TYR A 25 -14.21 -25.24 -6.88
C TYR A 25 -13.43 -26.12 -7.85
N SER A 26 -13.72 -27.41 -7.86
CA SER A 26 -13.02 -28.36 -8.72
C SER A 26 -13.95 -29.43 -9.24
N ALA A 27 -13.67 -29.90 -10.45
CA ALA A 27 -14.26 -31.09 -11.06
C ALA A 27 -13.13 -31.81 -11.80
N ASN A 28 -13.22 -33.13 -11.92
CA ASN A 28 -12.18 -33.94 -12.54
C ASN A 28 -12.81 -34.94 -13.51
N GLY A 29 -12.15 -35.18 -14.65
CA GLY A 29 -12.58 -36.13 -15.68
C GLY A 29 -11.42 -36.53 -16.57
N GLU A 30 -11.40 -37.78 -17.03
CA GLU A 30 -10.30 -38.32 -17.84
C GLU A 30 -10.41 -37.88 -19.32
N SER A 31 -11.62 -37.59 -19.79
CA SER A 31 -11.91 -37.05 -21.13
C SER A 31 -12.72 -35.75 -21.08
N GLY A 32 -12.80 -35.03 -22.21
CA GLY A 32 -13.50 -33.73 -22.28
C GLY A 32 -15.00 -33.82 -22.00
N ASN A 33 -15.68 -34.89 -22.42
CA ASN A 33 -17.12 -35.08 -22.14
C ASN A 33 -17.34 -35.42 -20.65
N GLU A 34 -16.50 -36.26 -20.07
CA GLU A 34 -16.57 -36.60 -18.65
C GLU A 34 -16.26 -35.39 -17.76
N LEU A 35 -15.38 -34.49 -18.19
CA LEU A 35 -15.14 -33.23 -17.50
C LEU A 35 -16.39 -32.33 -17.52
N LEU A 36 -17.10 -32.25 -18.65
CA LEU A 36 -18.33 -31.46 -18.77
C LEU A 36 -19.45 -32.04 -17.89
N ASP A 37 -19.58 -33.36 -17.86
CA ASP A 37 -20.53 -34.05 -16.98
C ASP A 37 -20.13 -33.87 -15.50
N ALA A 38 -18.83 -33.96 -15.18
CA ALA A 38 -18.34 -33.73 -13.83
C ALA A 38 -18.53 -32.29 -13.35
N LEU A 39 -18.42 -31.30 -14.24
CA LEU A 39 -18.72 -29.90 -13.92
C LEU A 39 -20.22 -29.66 -13.64
N LYS A 40 -21.10 -30.49 -14.18
CA LYS A 40 -22.55 -30.38 -14.02
C LYS A 40 -23.03 -31.10 -12.77
N ASP A 41 -22.59 -32.33 -12.59
CA ASP A 41 -23.20 -33.26 -11.63
C ASP A 41 -22.24 -33.72 -10.51
N ASN A 42 -20.91 -33.69 -10.72
CA ASN A 42 -19.91 -34.22 -9.77
C ASN A 42 -18.80 -33.22 -9.41
N TRP A 43 -19.17 -31.94 -9.23
CA TRP A 43 -18.23 -30.92 -8.79
C TRP A 43 -18.11 -30.89 -7.27
N SER A 44 -16.95 -30.46 -6.78
CA SER A 44 -16.68 -30.28 -5.35
C SER A 44 -16.41 -28.82 -5.04
N LEU A 45 -17.05 -28.31 -3.98
CA LEU A 45 -16.73 -27.02 -3.41
C LEU A 45 -16.15 -27.21 -2.01
N GLY A 46 -14.93 -26.73 -1.83
CA GLY A 46 -14.22 -26.71 -0.56
C GLY A 46 -14.14 -25.30 -0.01
N LEU A 47 -14.57 -25.11 1.24
CA LEU A 47 -14.32 -23.89 2.01
C LEU A 47 -13.24 -24.18 3.04
N ASN A 48 -12.19 -23.37 3.05
CA ASN A 48 -11.13 -23.43 4.05
C ASN A 48 -11.13 -22.14 4.87
N LEU A 49 -11.26 -22.28 6.20
CA LEU A 49 -11.25 -21.18 7.14
C LEU A 49 -10.10 -21.39 8.13
N SER A 50 -9.20 -20.41 8.24
CA SER A 50 -8.03 -20.46 9.10
C SER A 50 -7.89 -19.18 9.92
N ILE A 51 -7.72 -19.33 11.24
CA ILE A 51 -7.51 -18.22 12.18
C ILE A 51 -6.12 -18.38 12.79
N SER A 52 -5.29 -17.33 12.67
CA SER A 52 -3.92 -17.32 13.17
C SER A 52 -3.68 -16.13 14.10
N LEU A 53 -3.27 -16.40 15.35
CA LEU A 53 -2.93 -15.36 16.33
C LEU A 53 -1.43 -15.41 16.67
N PRO A 54 -0.65 -14.37 16.34
CA PRO A 54 0.74 -14.29 16.75
C PRO A 54 0.87 -14.07 18.27
N ILE A 55 1.36 -15.08 19.00
CA ILE A 55 1.62 -14.98 20.45
C ILE A 55 3.03 -14.45 20.78
N TYR A 56 4.00 -14.61 19.87
CA TYR A 56 5.34 -14.05 20.02
C TYR A 56 6.02 -13.88 18.66
N ASN A 57 6.49 -12.66 18.36
CA ASN A 57 7.05 -12.29 17.06
C ASN A 57 8.52 -11.86 17.13
N GLY A 58 9.27 -12.26 18.17
CA GLY A 58 10.72 -12.03 18.21
C GLY A 58 11.17 -10.56 18.05
N ARG A 59 10.35 -9.58 18.47
CA ARG A 59 10.51 -8.12 18.26
C ARG A 59 10.36 -7.61 16.82
N THR A 60 10.17 -8.47 15.82
CA THR A 60 9.99 -8.09 14.40
C THR A 60 8.88 -7.07 14.21
N LEU A 61 7.77 -7.24 14.94
CA LEU A 61 6.62 -6.34 14.86
C LEU A 61 6.94 -4.92 15.34
N SER A 62 7.70 -4.78 16.42
CA SER A 62 8.13 -3.47 16.92
C SER A 62 9.07 -2.78 15.94
N ILE A 63 9.97 -3.55 15.32
CA ILE A 63 10.91 -3.03 14.31
C ILE A 63 10.14 -2.54 13.08
N GLN A 64 9.15 -3.30 12.60
CA GLN A 64 8.31 -2.89 11.48
C GLN A 64 7.52 -1.61 11.80
N GLN A 65 7.01 -1.47 13.02
CA GLN A 65 6.29 -0.25 13.45
C GLN A 65 7.22 0.97 13.43
N GLN A 66 8.45 0.82 13.93
CA GLN A 66 9.44 1.87 13.93
C GLN A 66 9.85 2.25 12.50
N GLN A 67 10.07 1.28 11.62
CA GLN A 67 10.38 1.52 10.21
C GLN A 67 9.25 2.27 9.50
N ALA A 68 7.99 1.86 9.70
CA ALA A 68 6.84 2.54 9.12
C ALA A 68 6.72 4.00 9.62
N SER A 69 7.00 4.25 10.90
CA SER A 69 7.05 5.61 11.46
C SER A 69 8.13 6.47 10.81
N LEU A 70 9.34 5.91 10.62
CA LEU A 70 10.45 6.62 9.96
C LEU A 70 10.10 6.96 8.50
N LEU A 71 9.50 6.02 7.76
CA LEU A 71 9.04 6.26 6.39
C LEU A 71 7.96 7.35 6.33
N ARG A 72 7.04 7.36 7.30
CA ARG A 72 6.02 8.41 7.43
C ARG A 72 6.66 9.78 7.62
N GLN A 73 7.57 9.90 8.58
CA GLN A 73 8.31 11.14 8.83
C GLN A 73 9.11 11.58 7.61
N GLN A 74 9.81 10.66 6.94
CA GLN A 74 10.55 10.97 5.72
C GLN A 74 9.62 11.56 4.65
N SER A 75 8.43 10.98 4.43
CA SER A 75 7.47 11.53 3.48
C SER A 75 6.94 12.92 3.89
N GLU A 76 6.78 13.19 5.18
CA GLU A 76 6.38 14.51 5.68
C GLU A 76 7.48 15.54 5.40
N TYR A 77 8.74 15.20 5.69
CA TYR A 77 9.88 16.07 5.39
C TYR A 77 10.05 16.31 3.89
N SER A 78 9.99 15.27 3.06
CA SER A 78 10.09 15.43 1.60
C SER A 78 8.97 16.34 1.05
N TYR A 79 7.77 16.27 1.62
CA TYR A 79 6.68 17.16 1.24
C TYR A 79 6.98 18.63 1.60
N ILE A 80 7.49 18.88 2.81
CA ILE A 80 7.86 20.23 3.25
C ILE A 80 9.01 20.79 2.40
N THR A 81 10.04 19.98 2.13
CA THR A 81 11.16 20.38 1.26
C THR A 81 10.68 20.77 -0.12
N LEU A 82 9.82 19.94 -0.74
CA LEU A 82 9.24 20.25 -2.05
C LEU A 82 8.46 21.58 -2.03
N LEU A 83 7.67 21.83 -0.98
CA LEU A 83 6.91 23.08 -0.86
C LEU A 83 7.84 24.30 -0.75
N ASN A 84 8.92 24.18 0.01
CA ASN A 84 9.91 25.25 0.13
C ASN A 84 10.65 25.49 -1.19
N ASP A 85 11.06 24.44 -1.90
CA ASP A 85 11.72 24.55 -3.20
C ASP A 85 10.82 25.25 -4.22
N LEU A 86 9.52 24.92 -4.25
CA LEU A 86 8.54 25.58 -5.12
C LEU A 86 8.36 27.07 -4.77
N LYS A 87 8.38 27.41 -3.47
CA LYS A 87 8.32 28.80 -3.02
C LYS A 87 9.55 29.59 -3.50
N VAL A 88 10.75 29.03 -3.33
CA VAL A 88 12.00 29.65 -3.80
C VAL A 88 11.97 29.83 -5.32
N GLN A 89 11.51 28.82 -6.07
CA GLN A 89 11.37 28.93 -7.54
C GLN A 89 10.39 30.04 -7.94
N ALA A 90 9.26 30.17 -7.26
CA ALA A 90 8.29 31.23 -7.53
C ALA A 90 8.86 32.63 -7.23
N GLU A 91 9.65 32.77 -6.16
CA GLU A 91 10.33 34.02 -5.82
C GLU A 91 11.36 34.41 -6.88
N LEU A 92 12.17 33.46 -7.36
CA LEU A 92 13.13 33.68 -8.45
C LEU A 92 12.43 34.11 -9.75
N ILE A 93 11.29 33.48 -10.09
CA ILE A 93 10.46 33.90 -11.25
C ILE A 93 9.97 35.34 -11.07
N ARG A 94 9.51 35.70 -9.87
CA ARG A 94 9.07 37.07 -9.57
C ARG A 94 10.20 38.09 -9.71
N GLU A 95 11.37 37.77 -9.18
CA GLU A 95 12.55 38.65 -9.22
C GLU A 95 13.04 38.85 -10.65
N THR A 96 13.12 37.78 -11.44
CA THR A 96 13.46 37.88 -12.86
C THR A 96 12.47 38.76 -13.64
N LEU A 97 11.16 38.60 -13.43
CA LEU A 97 10.16 39.47 -14.07
C LEU A 97 10.31 40.95 -13.65
N ASN A 98 10.58 41.22 -12.37
CA ASN A 98 10.82 42.58 -11.89
C ASN A 98 12.08 43.20 -12.51
N ASN A 99 13.20 42.46 -12.53
CA ASN A 99 14.44 42.91 -13.16
C ASN A 99 14.24 43.19 -14.67
N TYR A 100 13.44 42.39 -15.38
CA TYR A 100 13.10 42.67 -16.78
C TYR A 100 12.32 43.99 -16.95
N SER A 101 11.43 44.34 -16.02
CA SER A 101 10.70 45.62 -16.06
C SER A 101 11.56 46.85 -15.75
N GLU A 102 12.66 46.67 -15.01
CA GLU A 102 13.61 47.75 -14.73
C GLU A 102 14.59 48.01 -15.89
N ILE A 103 14.95 46.98 -16.66
CA ILE A 103 15.93 47.09 -17.75
C ILE A 103 15.28 47.61 -19.05
N PHE A 104 13.98 47.39 -19.25
CA PHE A 104 13.21 47.95 -20.37
C PHE A 104 12.03 48.78 -19.83
N PRO A 105 12.17 50.11 -19.70
CA PRO A 105 11.05 50.96 -19.34
C PRO A 105 10.02 51.01 -20.49
N PRO A 106 8.73 51.26 -20.19
CA PRO A 106 7.70 51.46 -21.21
C PRO A 106 7.97 52.65 -22.14
#